data_AF-A0A941N5R3-F1
#
_entry.id   AF-A0A941N5R3-F1
#
_cell.length_a   1.000
_cell.length_b   1.000
_cell.length_c   1.000
_cell.angle_alpha   90.00
_cell.angle_beta   90.00
_cell.angle_gamma   90.00
#
_symmetry.space_group_name_H-M   'P 1'
#
loop_
_entity.id
_entity.type
_entity.pdbx_description
1 polymer ?
#
loop_
_entity_poly.entity_id
_entity_poly.type
_entity_poly.pdbx_seq_one_letter_code
_entity_poly.pdbx_strand_id
1 'polypeptide(L)'
;MLRCFHCAFVALVILCTKSALAATIDFGTLQHIIDHGNSITLGDKQFSDFVLTRSSFASPGATATAPTASQIEVQGEISGDFYKITFTNFTLQAATTAAGQRAQADLTIMFDVAVTDPLRGIDKVALDITAVNTGLGHSLLDESIIGPTSTAALHANETTPSVNTAVAQTRTLHIIKDANVLAVGRSATPAANATITEISQTFHQFGPHHPPPPVPEPASIVMWTLVAFVSGMAIRRGQTTRA
;
A
#
# COMPACT_ATOMS: atom_id res chain seq x y z
N MET A 1 -56.01 -29.32 43.69
CA MET A 1 -55.59 -30.09 42.51
C MET A 1 -55.03 -29.09 41.50
N LEU A 2 -53.78 -28.63 41.58
CA LEU A 2 -52.50 -29.25 41.18
C LEU A 2 -52.58 -30.04 39.86
N ARG A 3 -52.11 -29.45 38.74
CA ARG A 3 -51.38 -29.97 37.55
C ARG A 3 -51.23 -28.79 36.56
N CYS A 4 -50.17 -28.50 35.81
CA CYS A 4 -48.82 -29.02 35.63
C CYS A 4 -48.00 -27.90 34.96
N PHE A 5 -46.81 -27.62 35.48
CA PHE A 5 -45.69 -26.95 34.80
C PHE A 5 -45.17 -27.84 33.67
N HIS A 6 -44.97 -27.34 32.44
CA HIS A 6 -43.99 -27.83 31.43
C HIS A 6 -43.71 -26.64 30.48
N CYS A 7 -42.63 -25.90 30.69
CA CYS A 7 -41.33 -26.06 30.01
C CYS A 7 -41.43 -26.01 28.47
N ALA A 8 -41.17 -24.82 27.91
CA ALA A 8 -40.43 -24.64 26.64
C ALA A 8 -40.21 -23.15 26.37
N PHE A 9 -39.41 -22.47 27.18
CA PHE A 9 -38.81 -21.20 26.77
C PHE A 9 -37.62 -21.54 25.88
N VAL A 10 -37.87 -21.79 24.60
CA VAL A 10 -36.82 -21.93 23.58
C VAL A 10 -36.24 -20.54 23.36
N ALA A 11 -35.22 -20.21 24.15
CA ALA A 11 -34.37 -19.07 23.88
C ALA A 11 -33.58 -19.37 22.59
N LEU A 12 -34.13 -18.94 21.45
CA LEU A 12 -33.41 -18.86 20.19
C LEU A 12 -32.32 -17.79 20.36
N VAL A 13 -31.14 -18.23 20.81
CA VAL A 13 -29.91 -17.44 20.73
C VAL A 13 -29.55 -17.38 19.25
N ILE A 14 -30.01 -16.32 18.58
CA ILE A 14 -29.49 -15.94 17.27
C ILE A 14 -28.04 -15.50 17.53
N LEU A 15 -27.11 -16.43 17.31
CA LEU A 15 -25.72 -16.12 17.07
C LEU A 15 -25.69 -15.20 15.83
N CYS A 16 -25.80 -13.89 16.02
CA CYS A 16 -25.33 -12.91 15.06
C CYS A 16 -23.81 -13.03 15.01
N THR A 17 -23.32 -14.10 14.37
CA THR A 17 -21.97 -14.10 13.82
C THR A 17 -21.92 -12.93 12.85
N LYS A 18 -21.29 -11.83 13.28
CA LYS A 18 -20.89 -10.72 12.42
C LYS A 18 -19.88 -11.28 11.41
N SER A 19 -20.37 -12.00 10.41
CA SER A 19 -19.63 -12.17 9.18
C SER A 19 -19.56 -10.77 8.60
N ALA A 20 -18.43 -10.09 8.83
CA ALA A 20 -18.14 -8.84 8.17
C ALA A 20 -18.12 -9.15 6.67
N LEU A 21 -19.25 -8.89 6.00
CA LEU A 21 -19.36 -9.00 4.56
C LEU A 21 -18.38 -7.99 3.99
N ALA A 22 -17.35 -8.48 3.30
CA ALA A 22 -16.51 -7.62 2.50
C ALA A 22 -17.40 -6.94 1.44
N ALA A 23 -17.44 -5.61 1.45
CA ALA A 23 -18.21 -4.85 0.49
C ALA A 23 -17.26 -4.42 -0.63
N THR A 24 -17.45 -4.98 -1.84
CA THR A 24 -16.73 -4.58 -3.04
C THR A 24 -17.53 -3.52 -3.81
N ILE A 25 -16.87 -2.45 -4.23
CA ILE A 25 -17.44 -1.35 -5.01
C ILE A 25 -16.62 -1.21 -6.29
N ASP A 26 -17.28 -1.18 -7.44
CA ASP A 26 -16.65 -0.86 -8.72
C ASP A 26 -16.79 0.65 -8.99
N PHE A 27 -15.67 1.34 -9.18
CA PHE A 27 -15.63 2.76 -9.50
C PHE A 27 -15.51 3.04 -11.01
N GLY A 28 -15.43 1.99 -11.83
CA GLY A 28 -15.23 2.08 -13.27
C GLY A 28 -13.77 2.28 -13.65
N THR A 29 -13.54 2.91 -14.81
CA THR A 29 -12.17 3.12 -15.31
C THR A 29 -11.47 4.28 -14.61
N LEU A 30 -10.14 4.24 -14.54
CA LEU A 30 -9.33 5.33 -14.01
C LEU A 30 -9.58 6.64 -14.77
N GLN A 31 -9.78 6.55 -16.10
CA GLN A 31 -10.16 7.71 -16.91
C GLN A 31 -11.48 8.33 -16.45
N HIS A 32 -12.50 7.48 -16.20
CA HIS A 32 -13.79 7.96 -15.72
C HIS A 32 -13.65 8.69 -14.37
N ILE A 33 -12.84 8.17 -13.43
CA ILE A 33 -12.58 8.83 -12.15
C ILE A 33 -11.91 10.19 -12.36
N ILE A 34 -10.87 10.26 -13.20
CA ILE A 34 -10.16 11.50 -13.50
C ILE A 34 -11.12 12.55 -14.10
N ASP A 35 -11.97 12.14 -15.04
CA ASP A 35 -12.90 13.04 -15.74
C ASP A 35 -14.06 13.52 -14.84
N HIS A 36 -14.40 12.77 -13.78
CA HIS A 36 -15.56 13.01 -12.93
C HIS A 36 -15.18 13.41 -11.49
N GLY A 37 -14.27 14.38 -11.38
CA GLY A 37 -13.89 15.00 -10.09
C GLY A 37 -12.63 14.43 -9.45
N ASN A 38 -11.96 13.50 -10.13
CA ASN A 38 -10.65 12.95 -9.75
C ASN A 38 -10.59 12.43 -8.31
N SER A 39 -11.69 11.85 -7.83
CA SER A 39 -11.79 11.33 -6.48
C SER A 39 -12.87 10.26 -6.35
N ILE A 40 -12.62 9.29 -5.47
CA ILE A 40 -13.56 8.25 -5.06
C ILE A 40 -13.56 8.13 -3.54
N THR A 41 -14.69 7.72 -2.98
CA THR A 41 -14.85 7.52 -1.53
C THR A 41 -15.19 6.07 -1.25
N LEU A 42 -14.47 5.47 -0.30
CA LEU A 42 -14.67 4.11 0.17
C LEU A 42 -14.77 4.15 1.70
N GLY A 43 -16.00 4.08 2.22
CA GLY A 43 -16.25 4.25 3.65
C GLY A 43 -15.79 5.63 4.14
N ASP A 44 -14.84 5.66 5.08
CA ASP A 44 -14.25 6.91 5.59
C ASP A 44 -12.95 7.33 4.88
N LYS A 45 -12.51 6.59 3.84
CA LYS A 45 -11.35 6.94 3.04
C LYS A 45 -11.76 7.64 1.76
N GLN A 46 -11.10 8.75 1.47
CA GLN A 46 -11.16 9.43 0.19
C GLN A 46 -9.85 9.15 -0.56
N PHE A 47 -9.95 8.69 -1.80
CA PHE A 47 -8.83 8.62 -2.72
C PHE A 47 -8.99 9.75 -3.74
N SER A 48 -7.94 10.51 -4.01
CA SER A 48 -8.01 11.68 -4.89
C SER A 48 -6.72 11.89 -5.68
N ASP A 49 -6.75 12.86 -6.58
CA ASP A 49 -5.56 13.37 -7.26
C ASP A 49 -4.86 12.29 -8.11
N PHE A 50 -5.66 11.46 -8.77
CA PHE A 50 -5.13 10.41 -9.63
C PHE A 50 -4.37 11.01 -10.81
N VAL A 51 -3.16 10.52 -11.02
CA VAL A 51 -2.32 10.84 -12.18
C VAL A 51 -1.76 9.54 -12.75
N LEU A 52 -1.81 9.42 -14.08
CA LEU A 52 -1.24 8.30 -14.82
C LEU A 52 -0.14 8.80 -15.75
N THR A 53 1.07 8.25 -15.62
CA THR A 53 2.11 8.38 -16.64
C THR A 53 2.49 7.01 -17.16
N ARG A 54 2.85 6.93 -18.43
CA ARG A 54 3.17 5.66 -19.09
C ARG A 54 4.21 5.84 -20.18
N SER A 55 5.00 4.81 -20.38
CA SER A 55 6.10 4.78 -21.34
C SER A 55 6.19 3.37 -21.92
N SER A 56 6.57 3.25 -23.20
CA SER A 56 6.88 1.94 -23.78
C SER A 56 7.96 2.05 -24.85
N PHE A 57 8.79 1.02 -24.92
CA PHE A 57 9.85 0.87 -25.89
C PHE A 57 9.92 -0.58 -26.36
N ALA A 58 9.97 -0.80 -27.67
CA ALA A 58 10.20 -2.11 -28.25
C ALA A 58 11.13 -2.02 -29.46
N SER A 59 12.16 -2.86 -29.48
CA SER A 59 12.95 -3.09 -30.70
C SER A 59 12.09 -3.75 -31.79
N PRO A 60 12.48 -3.68 -33.09
CA PRO A 60 11.73 -4.33 -34.16
C PRO A 60 11.40 -5.81 -33.89
N GLY A 61 10.12 -6.15 -34.02
CA GLY A 61 9.60 -7.50 -33.78
C GLY A 61 9.43 -7.90 -32.30
N ALA A 62 9.71 -7.00 -31.36
CA ALA A 62 9.34 -7.13 -29.95
C ALA A 62 8.00 -6.39 -29.69
N THR A 63 7.37 -6.66 -28.56
CA THR A 63 6.10 -6.04 -28.16
C THR A 63 6.25 -5.38 -26.80
N ALA A 64 5.81 -4.13 -26.67
CA ALA A 64 5.70 -3.43 -25.40
C ALA A 64 4.36 -2.69 -25.32
N THR A 65 3.60 -2.92 -24.25
CA THR A 65 2.27 -2.39 -24.04
C THR A 65 2.19 -1.75 -22.66
N ALA A 66 1.86 -0.47 -22.60
CA ALA A 66 1.53 0.23 -21.35
C ALA A 66 0.07 0.74 -21.43
N PRO A 67 -0.79 0.39 -20.46
CA PRO A 67 -2.23 0.68 -20.55
C PRO A 67 -2.53 2.19 -20.47
N THR A 68 -3.62 2.63 -21.09
CA THR A 68 -4.21 3.95 -20.85
C THR A 68 -5.08 3.95 -19.60
N ALA A 69 -5.43 5.14 -19.08
CA ALA A 69 -6.36 5.26 -17.95
C ALA A 69 -7.75 4.66 -18.26
N SER A 70 -8.18 4.65 -19.53
CA SER A 70 -9.43 4.03 -19.96
C SER A 70 -9.39 2.50 -19.99
N GLN A 71 -8.21 1.89 -19.86
CA GLN A 71 -7.99 0.45 -19.82
C GLN A 71 -7.75 -0.09 -18.40
N ILE A 72 -7.71 0.79 -17.39
CA ILE A 72 -7.48 0.39 -15.99
C ILE A 72 -8.79 0.54 -15.25
N GLU A 73 -9.32 -0.55 -14.72
CA GLU A 73 -10.47 -0.53 -13.82
C GLU A 73 -10.01 -0.33 -12.38
N VAL A 74 -10.80 0.41 -11.60
CA VAL A 74 -10.52 0.71 -10.20
C VAL A 74 -11.65 0.17 -9.33
N GLN A 75 -11.31 -0.71 -8.41
CA GLN A 75 -12.25 -1.33 -7.49
C GLN A 75 -11.84 -1.04 -6.04
N GLY A 76 -12.81 -0.91 -5.15
CA GLY A 76 -12.61 -0.78 -3.71
C GLY A 76 -13.20 -1.96 -2.96
N GLU A 77 -12.60 -2.34 -1.83
CA GLU A 77 -13.12 -3.34 -0.92
C GLU A 77 -12.95 -2.88 0.54
N ILE A 78 -13.98 -3.08 1.36
CA ILE A 78 -13.93 -2.80 2.81
C ILE A 78 -14.16 -4.09 3.57
N SER A 79 -13.24 -4.43 4.48
CA SER A 79 -13.35 -5.57 5.39
C SER A 79 -12.89 -5.17 6.79
N GLY A 80 -13.84 -4.74 7.63
CA GLY A 80 -13.54 -4.21 8.97
C GLY A 80 -12.71 -2.93 8.89
N ASP A 81 -11.49 -2.98 9.44
CA ASP A 81 -10.54 -1.87 9.45
C ASP A 81 -9.59 -1.87 8.23
N PHE A 82 -9.80 -2.79 7.28
CA PHE A 82 -9.00 -2.90 6.06
C PHE A 82 -9.76 -2.33 4.86
N TYR A 83 -9.10 -1.44 4.14
CA TYR A 83 -9.61 -0.80 2.94
C TYR A 83 -8.66 -1.11 1.80
N LYS A 84 -9.16 -1.78 0.77
CA LYS A 84 -8.36 -2.20 -0.37
C LYS A 84 -8.80 -1.43 -1.61
N ILE A 85 -7.84 -0.91 -2.37
CA ILE A 85 -8.04 -0.37 -3.72
C ILE A 85 -7.27 -1.25 -4.70
N THR A 86 -7.92 -1.64 -5.80
CA THR A 86 -7.36 -2.55 -6.80
C THR A 86 -7.44 -1.90 -8.17
N PHE A 87 -6.31 -1.87 -8.87
CA PHE A 87 -6.20 -1.53 -10.27
C PHE A 87 -6.15 -2.83 -11.06
N THR A 88 -7.13 -3.05 -11.94
CA THR A 88 -7.30 -4.32 -12.66
C THR A 88 -7.74 -4.09 -14.11
N ASN A 89 -8.04 -5.19 -14.81
CA ASN A 89 -8.46 -5.24 -16.21
C ASN A 89 -7.50 -4.55 -17.20
N PHE A 90 -6.22 -4.43 -16.83
CA PHE A 90 -5.18 -3.85 -17.67
C PHE A 90 -4.11 -4.89 -18.01
N THR A 91 -3.24 -4.54 -18.95
CA THR A 91 -2.05 -5.33 -19.27
C THR A 91 -0.86 -4.41 -19.47
N LEU A 92 0.09 -4.46 -18.54
CA LEU A 92 1.42 -3.90 -18.70
C LEU A 92 2.34 -5.03 -19.15
N GLN A 93 2.88 -4.97 -20.36
CA GLN A 93 3.58 -6.10 -20.98
C GLN A 93 4.86 -5.69 -21.71
N ALA A 94 5.88 -6.53 -21.61
CA ALA A 94 7.02 -6.58 -22.51
C ALA A 94 7.23 -8.02 -22.99
N ALA A 95 7.45 -8.21 -24.29
CA ALA A 95 7.67 -9.53 -24.88
C ALA A 95 8.68 -9.50 -26.04
N THR A 96 9.47 -10.56 -26.14
CA THR A 96 10.39 -10.83 -27.26
C THR A 96 10.17 -12.23 -27.79
N THR A 97 10.46 -12.44 -29.07
CA THR A 97 10.34 -13.73 -29.76
C THR A 97 11.67 -14.23 -30.33
N ALA A 98 12.66 -13.35 -30.46
CA ALA A 98 13.96 -13.66 -31.02
C ALA A 98 15.13 -13.07 -30.19
N ALA A 99 16.31 -13.66 -30.36
CA ALA A 99 17.53 -13.14 -29.75
C ALA A 99 17.87 -11.74 -30.29
N GLY A 100 18.41 -10.89 -29.43
CA GLY A 100 18.77 -9.50 -29.76
C GLY A 100 17.62 -8.51 -29.66
N GLN A 101 16.40 -8.98 -29.37
CA GLN A 101 15.25 -8.12 -29.12
C GLN A 101 15.21 -7.64 -27.66
N ARG A 102 14.63 -6.46 -27.46
CA ARG A 102 14.34 -5.88 -26.14
C ARG A 102 13.00 -5.16 -26.18
N ALA A 103 12.20 -5.35 -25.15
CA ALA A 103 10.98 -4.61 -24.90
C ALA A 103 10.92 -4.15 -23.43
N GLN A 104 10.36 -2.98 -23.20
CA GLN A 104 10.12 -2.41 -21.88
C GLN A 104 8.82 -1.62 -21.89
N ALA A 105 8.04 -1.72 -20.82
CA ALA A 105 6.90 -0.84 -20.59
C ALA A 105 6.89 -0.38 -19.14
N ASP A 106 6.56 0.90 -18.94
CA ASP A 106 6.52 1.57 -17.65
C ASP A 106 5.12 2.16 -17.43
N LEU A 107 4.64 2.09 -16.19
CA LEU A 107 3.36 2.61 -15.75
C LEU A 107 3.51 3.20 -14.35
N THR A 108 3.26 4.49 -14.22
CA THR A 108 3.22 5.16 -12.92
C THR A 108 1.80 5.60 -12.60
N ILE A 109 1.29 5.20 -11.44
CA ILE A 109 -0.01 5.63 -10.89
C ILE A 109 0.26 6.41 -9.61
N MET A 110 -0.16 7.67 -9.56
CA MET A 110 -0.08 8.50 -8.37
C MET A 110 -1.48 8.80 -7.85
N PHE A 111 -1.67 8.84 -6.54
CA PHE A 111 -2.91 9.28 -5.90
C PHE A 111 -2.68 9.61 -4.42
N ASP A 112 -3.59 10.39 -3.85
CA ASP A 112 -3.66 10.67 -2.43
C ASP A 112 -4.72 9.77 -1.78
N VAL A 113 -4.50 9.43 -0.51
CA VAL A 113 -5.51 8.82 0.35
C VAL A 113 -5.64 9.63 1.64
N ALA A 114 -6.87 9.99 1.99
CA ALA A 114 -7.23 10.76 3.17
C ALA A 114 -8.28 10.04 4.02
N VAL A 115 -8.10 10.05 5.35
CA VAL A 115 -9.08 9.56 6.32
C VAL A 115 -9.95 10.70 6.80
N THR A 116 -11.24 10.64 6.45
CA THR A 116 -12.23 11.68 6.75
C THR A 116 -12.64 11.69 8.23
N ASP A 117 -12.71 10.53 8.90
CA ASP A 117 -12.97 10.43 10.34
C ASP A 117 -11.78 11.01 11.15
N PRO A 118 -11.99 12.04 11.99
CA PRO A 118 -10.92 12.64 12.79
C PRO A 118 -10.37 11.74 13.90
N LEU A 119 -11.07 10.66 14.26
CA LEU A 119 -10.67 9.75 15.33
C LEU A 119 -9.86 8.54 14.84
N ARG A 120 -9.54 8.50 13.55
CA ARG A 120 -8.89 7.36 12.89
C ARG A 120 -7.72 7.80 12.02
N GLY A 121 -6.88 6.85 11.65
CA GLY A 121 -5.77 7.06 10.73
C GLY A 121 -5.24 5.76 10.15
N ILE A 122 -4.26 5.87 9.28
CA ILE A 122 -3.57 4.75 8.63
C ILE A 122 -2.29 4.46 9.41
N ASP A 123 -2.10 3.20 9.78
CA ASP A 123 -0.91 2.70 10.50
C ASP A 123 -0.17 1.58 9.76
N LYS A 124 -0.84 0.90 8.81
CA LYS A 124 -0.21 -0.10 7.96
C LYS A 124 -0.71 -0.01 6.54
N VAL A 125 0.20 -0.32 5.63
CA VAL A 125 -0.02 -0.33 4.21
C VAL A 125 0.57 -1.62 3.65
N ALA A 126 -0.19 -2.31 2.81
CA ALA A 126 0.24 -3.51 2.11
C ALA A 126 0.01 -3.35 0.60
N LEU A 127 0.96 -3.85 -0.17
CA LEU A 127 1.01 -3.83 -1.61
C LEU A 127 1.02 -5.26 -2.12
N ASP A 128 0.14 -5.54 -3.09
CA ASP A 128 0.09 -6.82 -3.79
C ASP A 128 0.13 -6.60 -5.31
N ILE A 129 0.81 -7.49 -6.04
CA ILE A 129 0.79 -7.51 -7.51
C ILE A 129 0.47 -8.90 -8.06
N THR A 130 -0.19 -8.93 -9.21
CA THR A 130 -0.28 -10.14 -10.03
C THR A 130 0.60 -9.98 -11.26
N ALA A 131 1.69 -10.74 -11.30
CA ALA A 131 2.67 -10.71 -12.37
C ALA A 131 3.00 -12.12 -12.89
N VAL A 132 3.27 -12.23 -14.19
CA VAL A 132 3.66 -13.48 -14.85
C VAL A 132 4.86 -13.23 -15.76
N ASN A 133 5.95 -13.95 -15.49
CA ASN A 133 7.18 -13.85 -16.26
C ASN A 133 7.56 -15.21 -16.86
N THR A 134 8.12 -15.20 -18.07
CA THR A 134 8.72 -16.36 -18.71
C THR A 134 10.03 -15.98 -19.39
N GLY A 135 10.94 -16.95 -19.51
CA GLY A 135 12.27 -16.72 -20.08
C GLY A 135 13.05 -15.69 -19.26
N LEU A 136 13.53 -14.64 -19.93
CA LEU A 136 14.26 -13.51 -19.33
C LEU A 136 13.36 -12.26 -19.20
N GLY A 137 12.09 -12.49 -18.88
CA GLY A 137 11.15 -11.44 -18.51
C GLY A 137 11.26 -11.11 -17.03
N HIS A 138 11.14 -9.83 -16.70
CA HIS A 138 11.17 -9.30 -15.35
C HIS A 138 10.02 -8.30 -15.15
N SER A 139 9.37 -8.36 -13.99
CA SER A 139 8.29 -7.47 -13.60
C SER A 139 8.61 -6.89 -12.24
N LEU A 140 8.46 -5.58 -12.12
CA LEU A 140 8.82 -4.84 -10.92
C LEU A 140 7.72 -3.83 -10.62
N LEU A 141 7.38 -3.67 -9.34
CA LEU A 141 6.64 -2.53 -8.84
C LEU A 141 7.37 -1.94 -7.64
N ASP A 142 7.86 -0.72 -7.82
CA ASP A 142 8.35 0.11 -6.72
C ASP A 142 7.23 1.06 -6.28
N GLU A 143 7.03 1.19 -4.97
CA GLU A 143 6.07 2.15 -4.42
C GLU A 143 6.76 3.08 -3.42
N SER A 144 6.45 4.37 -3.53
CA SER A 144 6.78 5.38 -2.53
C SER A 144 5.51 5.84 -1.82
N ILE A 145 5.48 5.70 -0.49
CA ILE A 145 4.41 6.16 0.39
C ILE A 145 4.95 7.38 1.16
N ILE A 146 4.38 8.54 0.91
CA ILE A 146 4.82 9.81 1.49
C ILE A 146 3.73 10.31 2.44
N GLY A 147 4.00 10.27 3.74
CA GLY A 147 3.20 10.89 4.78
C GLY A 147 3.80 12.23 5.24
N PRO A 148 3.10 12.96 6.13
CA PRO A 148 3.55 14.27 6.62
C PRO A 148 4.91 14.24 7.33
N THR A 149 5.27 13.10 7.94
CA THR A 149 6.46 12.94 8.78
C THR A 149 7.31 11.72 8.43
N SER A 150 6.95 10.97 7.38
CA SER A 150 7.62 9.72 7.02
C SER A 150 7.51 9.40 5.55
N THR A 151 8.55 8.77 5.00
CA THR A 151 8.51 8.14 3.69
C THR A 151 8.80 6.65 3.86
N ALA A 152 8.00 5.80 3.23
CA ALA A 152 8.25 4.37 3.14
C ALA A 152 8.37 3.96 1.67
N ALA A 153 9.19 2.96 1.40
CA ALA A 153 9.32 2.37 0.07
C ALA A 153 8.95 0.89 0.14
N LEU A 154 8.11 0.43 -0.78
CA LEU A 154 7.77 -0.97 -0.97
C LEU A 154 8.27 -1.45 -2.33
N HIS A 155 8.66 -2.71 -2.41
CA HIS A 155 9.22 -3.32 -3.62
C HIS A 155 8.60 -4.70 -3.82
N ALA A 156 7.71 -4.82 -4.80
CA ALA A 156 7.06 -6.08 -5.15
C ALA A 156 7.53 -6.57 -6.53
N ASN A 157 7.67 -7.88 -6.67
CA ASN A 157 8.05 -8.53 -7.93
C ASN A 157 7.40 -9.91 -8.03
N GLU A 158 7.65 -10.66 -9.11
CA GLU A 158 7.04 -11.97 -9.33
C GLU A 158 7.36 -13.01 -8.24
N THR A 159 8.48 -12.85 -7.53
CA THR A 159 8.90 -13.76 -6.45
C THR A 159 8.47 -13.29 -5.07
N THR A 160 8.22 -12.00 -4.92
CA THR A 160 7.74 -11.35 -3.69
C THR A 160 6.53 -10.49 -4.05
N PRO A 161 5.37 -11.11 -4.35
CA PRO A 161 4.22 -10.41 -4.90
C PRO A 161 3.49 -9.57 -3.87
N SER A 162 3.76 -9.78 -2.57
CA SER A 162 3.10 -9.12 -1.45
C SER A 162 4.13 -8.55 -0.47
N VAL A 163 4.03 -7.26 -0.17
CA VAL A 163 4.89 -6.58 0.82
C VAL A 163 4.04 -5.65 1.67
N ASN A 164 4.34 -5.59 2.97
CA ASN A 164 3.66 -4.71 3.90
C ASN A 164 4.65 -3.90 4.72
N THR A 165 4.27 -2.67 5.06
CA THR A 165 5.03 -1.80 5.97
C THR A 165 4.11 -1.14 6.98
N ALA A 166 4.65 -0.88 8.16
CA ALA A 166 4.06 0.11 9.05
C ALA A 166 4.31 1.50 8.48
N VAL A 167 3.36 2.41 8.70
CA VAL A 167 3.53 3.84 8.44
C VAL A 167 3.29 4.60 9.74
N ALA A 168 3.89 5.78 9.87
CA ALA A 168 3.55 6.65 10.99
C ALA A 168 2.04 6.94 10.95
N GLN A 169 1.38 6.85 12.11
CA GLN A 169 -0.07 7.09 12.21
C GLN A 169 -0.42 8.44 11.57
N THR A 170 -1.05 8.39 10.41
CA THR A 170 -1.33 9.57 9.59
C THR A 170 -2.73 9.50 9.02
N ARG A 171 -3.29 10.67 8.74
CA ARG A 171 -4.60 10.79 8.10
C ARG A 171 -4.47 10.94 6.59
N THR A 172 -3.30 11.31 6.09
CA THR A 172 -3.05 11.51 4.66
C THR A 172 -1.77 10.80 4.24
N LEU A 173 -1.81 10.21 3.06
CA LEU A 173 -0.65 9.64 2.38
C LEU A 173 -0.72 10.02 0.90
N HIS A 174 0.42 10.38 0.33
CA HIS A 174 0.63 10.44 -1.11
C HIS A 174 1.30 9.15 -1.57
N ILE A 175 0.70 8.48 -2.55
CA ILE A 175 1.13 7.17 -3.04
C ILE A 175 1.63 7.34 -4.48
N ILE A 176 2.83 6.84 -4.74
CA ILE A 176 3.42 6.77 -6.08
C ILE A 176 3.75 5.31 -6.35
N LYS A 177 3.04 4.70 -7.29
CA LYS A 177 3.30 3.34 -7.78
C LYS A 177 4.05 3.44 -9.10
N ASP A 178 5.21 2.84 -9.22
CA ASP A 178 6.02 2.80 -10.45
C ASP A 178 6.26 1.34 -10.88
N ALA A 179 5.44 0.88 -11.82
CA ALA A 179 5.51 -0.47 -12.37
C ALA A 179 6.34 -0.49 -13.65
N ASN A 180 7.27 -1.45 -13.73
CA ASN A 180 8.13 -1.67 -14.89
C ASN A 180 8.09 -3.14 -15.28
N VAL A 181 8.00 -3.40 -16.59
CA VAL A 181 8.21 -4.73 -17.15
C VAL A 181 9.29 -4.68 -18.22
N LEU A 182 10.18 -5.67 -18.21
CA LEU A 182 11.31 -5.79 -19.13
C LEU A 182 11.36 -7.21 -19.70
N ALA A 183 11.54 -7.32 -21.01
CA ALA A 183 11.83 -8.60 -21.67
C ALA A 183 13.07 -8.47 -22.56
N VAL A 184 13.99 -9.43 -22.44
CA VAL A 184 15.25 -9.46 -23.21
C VAL A 184 15.44 -10.81 -23.89
N GLY A 185 15.42 -10.81 -25.23
CA GLY A 185 15.72 -12.01 -26.01
C GLY A 185 17.23 -12.25 -26.07
N ARG A 186 17.71 -13.37 -25.53
CA ARG A 186 19.13 -13.79 -25.62
C ARG A 186 19.30 -15.01 -26.51
N SER A 187 20.50 -15.25 -27.01
CA SER A 187 20.78 -16.39 -27.91
C SER A 187 20.36 -17.75 -27.34
N ALA A 188 20.47 -17.95 -26.02
CA ALA A 188 20.07 -19.20 -25.34
C ALA A 188 18.59 -19.21 -24.91
N THR A 189 17.92 -18.05 -24.91
CA THR A 189 16.54 -17.88 -24.44
C THR A 189 15.89 -16.76 -25.28
N PRO A 190 15.54 -17.06 -26.54
CA PRO A 190 15.14 -16.03 -27.50
C PRO A 190 13.76 -15.43 -27.19
N ALA A 191 12.87 -16.22 -26.59
CA ALA A 191 11.56 -15.77 -26.14
C ALA A 191 11.61 -15.39 -24.65
N ALA A 192 11.07 -14.21 -24.35
CA ALA A 192 10.90 -13.71 -23.00
C ALA A 192 9.57 -12.93 -22.93
N ASN A 193 8.88 -13.01 -21.79
CA ASN A 193 7.66 -12.25 -21.55
C ASN A 193 7.61 -11.83 -20.10
N ALA A 194 7.19 -10.59 -19.85
CA ALA A 194 6.89 -10.06 -18.54
C ALA A 194 5.54 -9.34 -18.60
N THR A 195 4.66 -9.62 -17.63
CA THR A 195 3.32 -9.05 -17.60
C THR A 195 2.91 -8.75 -16.16
N ILE A 196 2.33 -7.56 -15.94
CA ILE A 196 1.57 -7.20 -14.74
C ILE A 196 0.12 -6.94 -15.16
N THR A 197 -0.85 -7.55 -14.47
CA THR A 197 -2.29 -7.43 -14.77
C THR A 197 -3.12 -6.86 -13.64
N GLU A 198 -2.58 -6.86 -12.42
CA GLU A 198 -3.27 -6.32 -11.25
C GLU A 198 -2.25 -5.71 -10.28
N ILE A 199 -2.63 -4.57 -9.71
CA ILE A 199 -1.93 -3.95 -8.59
C ILE A 199 -2.99 -3.65 -7.52
N SER A 200 -2.81 -4.14 -6.31
CA SER A 200 -3.72 -3.91 -5.19
C SER A 200 -2.99 -3.28 -4.02
N GLN A 201 -3.68 -2.39 -3.31
CA GLN A 201 -3.17 -1.73 -2.12
C GLN A 201 -4.17 -1.85 -0.99
N THR A 202 -3.75 -2.35 0.16
CA THR A 202 -4.55 -2.41 1.37
C THR A 202 -4.05 -1.42 2.41
N PHE A 203 -4.97 -0.66 2.98
CA PHE A 203 -4.74 0.30 4.06
C PHE A 203 -5.44 -0.20 5.31
N HIS A 204 -4.66 -0.52 6.34
CA HIS A 204 -5.22 -0.78 7.66
C HIS A 204 -5.49 0.56 8.36
N GLN A 205 -6.62 0.62 9.04
CA GLN A 205 -7.03 1.76 9.83
C GLN A 205 -6.99 1.39 11.31
N PHE A 206 -6.40 2.23 12.14
CA PHE A 206 -6.54 2.05 13.57
C PHE A 206 -7.86 2.67 14.05
N GLY A 207 -8.56 1.95 14.93
CA GLY A 207 -9.81 2.42 15.53
C GLY A 207 -9.61 3.41 16.69
N PRO A 208 -10.70 4.03 17.19
CA PRO A 208 -10.67 5.01 18.28
C PRO A 208 -10.20 4.43 19.63
N HIS A 209 -10.09 3.10 19.75
CA HIS A 209 -9.56 2.42 20.94
C HIS A 209 -8.07 2.10 20.85
N HIS A 210 -7.39 2.48 19.76
CA HIS A 210 -5.94 2.38 19.73
C HIS A 210 -5.38 3.40 20.73
N PRO A 211 -4.64 2.97 21.76
CA PRO A 211 -4.06 3.91 22.70
C PRO A 211 -3.20 4.91 21.90
N PRO A 212 -3.27 6.21 22.23
CA PRO A 212 -2.40 7.18 21.58
C PRO A 212 -0.95 6.70 21.70
N PRO A 213 -0.09 6.97 20.69
CA PRO A 213 1.32 6.64 20.81
C PRO A 213 1.83 7.21 22.14
N PRO A 214 2.62 6.44 22.91
CA PRO A 214 3.04 6.86 24.23
C PRO A 214 3.68 8.24 24.11
N VAL A 215 3.06 9.24 24.75
CA VAL A 215 3.63 10.57 24.85
C VAL A 215 4.97 10.37 25.56
N PRO A 216 6.13 10.73 24.97
CA PRO A 216 7.40 10.62 25.65
C PRO A 216 7.29 11.44 26.94
N GLU A 217 7.26 10.76 28.08
CA GLU A 217 7.11 11.44 29.36
C GLU A 217 8.27 12.42 29.50
N PRO A 218 8.02 13.70 29.83
CA PRO A 218 9.07 14.70 29.98
C PRO A 218 10.11 14.31 31.04
N ALA A 219 9.79 13.35 31.92
CA ALA A 219 10.71 12.76 32.90
C ALA A 219 11.96 12.13 32.26
N SER A 220 11.87 11.60 31.03
CA SER A 220 13.02 11.00 30.36
C SER A 220 14.02 12.05 29.84
N ILE A 221 13.55 13.21 29.38
CA ILE A 221 14.43 14.34 28.98
C ILE A 221 15.08 14.98 30.22
N VAL A 222 14.34 15.11 31.32
CA VAL A 222 14.90 15.63 32.59
C VAL A 222 16.00 14.70 33.13
N MET A 223 15.86 13.38 32.98
CA MET A 223 16.85 12.42 33.47
C MET A 223 18.18 12.46 32.68
N TRP A 224 18.15 12.62 31.36
CA TRP A 224 19.38 12.81 30.56
C TRP A 224 20.04 14.17 30.82
N THR A 225 19.24 15.22 31.07
CA THR A 225 19.77 16.56 31.41
C THR A 225 20.43 16.57 32.79
N LEU A 226 19.91 15.79 33.75
CA LEU A 226 20.48 15.67 35.09
C LEU A 226 21.81 14.89 35.11
N VAL A 227 21.93 13.84 34.28
CA VAL A 227 23.18 13.05 34.16
C VAL A 227 24.32 13.88 33.55
N ALA A 228 24.03 14.77 32.59
CA ALA A 228 25.01 15.70 32.03
C ALA A 228 25.49 16.74 33.08
N PHE A 229 24.61 17.20 33.96
CA PHE A 229 24.95 18.19 34.99
C PHE A 229 25.83 17.60 36.12
N VAL A 230 25.58 16.36 36.53
CA VAL A 230 26.39 15.68 37.56
C VAL A 230 27.78 15.31 37.02
N SER A 231 27.87 14.91 35.75
CA SER A 231 29.15 14.57 35.11
C SER A 231 30.06 15.79 34.90
N GLY A 232 29.48 16.98 34.64
CA GLY A 232 30.24 18.23 34.51
C GLY A 232 30.81 18.76 35.83
N MET A 233 30.22 18.44 36.99
CA MET A 233 30.72 18.87 38.29
C MET A 233 31.90 18.02 38.82
N ALA A 234 32.02 16.75 38.39
CA ALA A 234 33.13 15.89 38.78
C ALA A 234 34.46 16.28 38.11
N ILE A 235 34.43 16.85 36.90
CA ILE A 235 35.64 17.19 36.13
C ILE A 235 36.30 18.49 36.65
N ARG A 236 35.58 19.36 37.36
CA ARG A 236 36.09 20.67 37.79
C ARG A 236 36.87 20.69 39.12
N ARG A 237 37.03 19.54 39.81
CA ARG A 237 37.79 19.45 41.07
C ARG A 237 39.23 18.92 40.95
N GLY A 238 39.71 18.66 39.73
CA GLY A 238 41.05 18.08 39.50
C GLY A 238 42.19 19.06 39.15
N GLN A 239 41.92 20.37 39.02
CA GLN A 239 42.92 21.34 38.53
C GLN A 239 43.18 22.49 39.50
N THR A 240 43.66 22.19 40.71
CA THR A 240 44.28 23.20 41.58
C THR A 240 45.36 22.56 42.44
N THR A 241 46.52 22.26 41.84
CA THR A 241 47.85 22.36 42.49
C THR A 241 48.94 21.82 41.57
N ARG A 242 49.66 22.72 40.88
CA ARG A 242 51.12 22.60 40.68
C ARG A 242 51.70 24.01 40.62
N ALA A 243 52.48 24.33 41.65
CA ALA A 243 53.56 25.30 41.62
C ALA A 243 54.81 24.64 41.02
#